data_AF-A0A519LZY8-F1
#
_entry.id   AF-A0A519LZY8-F1
#
_cell.length_a   1.000
_cell.length_b   1.000
_cell.length_c   1.000
_cell.angle_alpha   90.00
_cell.angle_beta   90.00
_cell.angle_gamma   90.00
#
_symmetry.space_group_name_H-M   'P 1'
#
loop_
_entity.id
_entity.type
_entity.pdbx_description
1 polymer ?
#
loop_
_entity_poly.entity_id
_entity_poly.type
_entity_poly.pdbx_seq_one_letter_code
_entity_poly.pdbx_strand_id
1 'polypeptide(L)'
;MNTSAITLRPAHRIASILAVSALALGLSACGKNEEPTVGQRLDSAVEKTEQAATDARIKAEAAMKNTENKMEQSAANAEVSAKQAANNAKGAIDDATITAKVNADLAKDPDLSALKINVDTVNGKVTLNGPAPTTVARDRAETIAKAVDGVTAVNNQLVVSAS
;
A
#
# COMPACT_ATOMS: atom_id res chain seq x y z
N MET A 1 50.04 -1.09 -4.08
CA MET A 1 49.05 -0.58 -5.06
C MET A 1 48.32 -1.79 -5.62
N ASN A 2 47.12 -2.06 -5.12
CA ASN A 2 46.35 -3.26 -5.41
C ASN A 2 45.07 -2.84 -6.17
N THR A 3 44.96 -3.25 -7.42
CA THR A 3 43.91 -2.83 -8.35
C THR A 3 42.67 -3.69 -8.11
N SER A 4 41.63 -3.11 -7.51
CA SER A 4 40.36 -3.79 -7.25
C SER A 4 39.45 -3.77 -8.49
N ALA A 5 38.96 -4.95 -8.84
CA ALA A 5 38.14 -5.23 -10.00
C ALA A 5 36.74 -4.62 -9.90
N ILE A 6 36.32 -4.04 -11.02
CA ILE A 6 34.94 -3.74 -11.38
C ILE A 6 34.21 -5.08 -11.54
N THR A 7 33.17 -5.34 -10.75
CA THR A 7 32.22 -6.43 -11.01
C THR A 7 30.81 -5.87 -11.20
N LEU A 8 30.33 -6.09 -12.42
CA LEU A 8 29.08 -5.67 -13.02
C LEU A 8 27.93 -6.53 -12.46
N ARG A 9 26.83 -5.90 -12.04
CA ARG A 9 25.58 -6.57 -11.64
C ARG A 9 24.89 -7.16 -12.88
N PRO A 10 24.48 -8.45 -12.92
CA PRO A 10 23.61 -8.92 -13.97
C PRO A 10 22.13 -8.75 -13.56
N ALA A 11 21.40 -8.05 -14.42
CA ALA A 11 19.96 -8.08 -14.51
C ALA A 11 19.51 -9.45 -15.04
N HIS A 12 18.63 -10.16 -14.33
CA HIS A 12 17.96 -11.35 -14.86
C HIS A 12 16.59 -10.97 -15.41
N ARG A 13 16.61 -10.64 -16.70
CA ARG A 13 15.44 -10.70 -17.56
C ARG A 13 15.02 -12.16 -17.73
N ILE A 14 13.73 -12.42 -17.49
CA ILE A 14 12.83 -13.17 -18.36
C ILE A 14 13.49 -14.33 -19.11
N ALA A 15 13.42 -15.52 -18.53
CA ALA A 15 13.62 -16.78 -19.25
C ALA A 15 12.45 -17.71 -18.91
N SER A 16 11.38 -17.56 -19.68
CA SER A 16 10.33 -18.55 -19.88
C SER A 16 10.92 -19.82 -20.50
N ILE A 17 10.93 -20.93 -19.75
CA ILE A 17 11.13 -22.28 -20.30
C ILE A 17 10.04 -23.20 -19.76
N LEU A 18 9.24 -23.69 -20.72
CA LEU A 18 8.26 -24.76 -20.65
C LEU A 18 8.83 -26.00 -19.92
N ALA A 19 8.23 -26.38 -18.78
CA ALA A 19 8.33 -27.74 -18.26
C ALA A 19 7.10 -28.53 -18.73
N VAL A 20 7.16 -28.99 -19.98
CA VAL A 20 6.20 -29.92 -20.57
C VAL A 20 6.41 -31.31 -19.94
N SER A 21 5.34 -31.82 -19.33
CA SER A 21 5.02 -33.24 -19.09
C SER A 21 6.13 -34.18 -18.63
N ALA A 22 6.16 -34.47 -17.33
CA ALA A 22 6.55 -35.80 -16.84
C ALA A 22 5.27 -36.60 -16.55
N LEU A 23 4.59 -37.03 -17.62
CA LEU A 23 3.59 -38.08 -17.54
C LEU A 23 4.35 -39.37 -17.24
N ALA A 24 4.32 -39.80 -15.98
CA ALA A 24 4.96 -41.04 -15.53
C ALA A 24 4.23 -42.25 -16.12
N LEU A 25 4.56 -42.63 -17.35
CA LEU A 25 4.25 -43.95 -17.92
C LEU A 25 5.35 -44.93 -17.50
N GLY A 26 5.31 -45.34 -16.23
CA GLY A 26 6.05 -46.48 -15.72
C GLY A 26 5.27 -47.79 -15.90
N LEU A 27 4.90 -48.13 -17.13
CA LEU A 27 4.41 -49.47 -17.50
C LEU A 27 5.55 -50.25 -18.16
N SER A 28 6.50 -50.73 -17.36
CA SER A 28 7.30 -51.90 -17.76
C SER A 28 8.07 -52.47 -16.58
N ALA A 29 7.46 -53.44 -15.90
CA ALA A 29 8.19 -54.45 -15.16
C ALA A 29 7.38 -55.76 -15.20
N CYS A 30 7.70 -56.62 -16.16
CA CYS A 30 7.33 -58.02 -16.13
C CYS A 30 8.25 -58.78 -15.16
N GLY A 31 7.69 -59.60 -14.27
CA GLY A 31 8.48 -60.47 -13.38
C GLY A 31 7.66 -61.30 -12.37
N LYS A 32 6.83 -62.23 -12.87
CA LYS A 32 6.42 -63.54 -12.31
C LYS A 32 6.51 -63.77 -10.78
N ASN A 33 5.35 -63.92 -10.10
CA ASN A 33 4.84 -65.17 -9.48
C ASN A 33 3.82 -64.87 -8.36
N GLU A 34 2.80 -65.75 -8.29
CA GLU A 34 1.80 -65.98 -7.22
C GLU A 34 0.47 -65.21 -7.30
N GLU A 35 -0.53 -65.90 -7.86
CA GLU A 35 -1.95 -65.58 -7.79
C GLU A 35 -2.50 -65.69 -6.37
N PRO A 36 -3.34 -64.74 -5.94
CA PRO A 36 -4.53 -65.02 -5.18
C PRO A 36 -5.77 -64.88 -6.07
N THR A 37 -6.70 -65.82 -5.89
CA THR A 37 -7.92 -66.01 -6.68
C THR A 37 -8.85 -64.79 -6.69
N VAL A 38 -9.58 -64.67 -7.80
CA VAL A 38 -10.18 -63.46 -8.38
C VAL A 38 -11.42 -62.93 -7.65
N GLY A 39 -11.86 -63.54 -6.53
CA GLY A 39 -13.15 -63.25 -5.90
C GLY A 39 -13.18 -62.29 -4.70
N GLN A 40 -12.05 -61.97 -4.07
CA GLN A 40 -12.03 -61.21 -2.79
C GLN A 40 -11.27 -59.88 -2.84
N ARG A 41 -10.78 -59.47 -4.02
CA ARG A 41 -9.86 -58.33 -4.16
C ARG A 41 -10.52 -57.08 -4.72
N LEU A 42 -11.71 -57.20 -5.32
CA LEU A 42 -12.41 -56.08 -5.95
C LEU A 42 -12.99 -55.12 -4.90
N ASP A 43 -13.60 -55.62 -3.83
CA ASP A 43 -14.27 -54.77 -2.83
C ASP A 43 -13.27 -53.94 -2.00
N SER A 44 -12.08 -54.48 -1.71
CA SER A 44 -11.05 -53.76 -0.91
C SER A 44 -10.14 -52.83 -1.73
N ALA A 45 -10.09 -52.99 -3.06
CA ALA A 45 -9.32 -52.13 -3.94
C ALA A 45 -10.08 -50.85 -4.30
N VAL A 46 -11.41 -50.91 -4.37
CA VAL A 46 -12.29 -49.76 -4.65
C VAL A 46 -12.43 -48.84 -3.41
N GLU A 47 -12.57 -49.40 -2.21
CA GLU A 47 -12.67 -48.60 -0.97
C GLU A 47 -11.38 -47.81 -0.64
N LYS A 48 -10.20 -48.40 -0.86
CA LYS A 48 -8.91 -47.72 -0.63
C LYS A 48 -8.56 -46.72 -1.74
N THR A 49 -9.11 -46.87 -2.95
CA THR A 49 -8.95 -45.85 -4.00
C THR A 49 -9.93 -44.69 -3.83
N GLU A 50 -11.13 -44.91 -3.28
CA GLU A 50 -12.08 -43.83 -2.95
C GLU A 50 -11.60 -42.95 -1.80
N GLN A 51 -11.06 -43.52 -0.71
CA GLN A 51 -10.52 -42.75 0.42
C GLN A 51 -9.27 -41.96 0.05
N ALA A 52 -8.35 -42.54 -0.71
CA ALA A 52 -7.14 -41.84 -1.15
C ALA A 52 -7.47 -40.73 -2.16
N ALA A 53 -8.50 -40.92 -3.00
CA ALA A 53 -8.96 -39.90 -3.94
C ALA A 53 -9.69 -38.74 -3.23
N THR A 54 -10.50 -39.02 -2.20
CA THR A 54 -11.16 -37.98 -1.41
C THR A 54 -10.18 -37.20 -0.54
N ASP A 55 -9.21 -37.84 0.11
CA ASP A 55 -8.16 -37.15 0.88
C ASP A 55 -7.26 -36.28 -0.02
N ALA A 56 -6.93 -36.77 -1.22
CA ALA A 56 -6.20 -35.99 -2.21
C ALA A 56 -7.00 -34.76 -2.66
N ARG A 57 -8.32 -34.89 -2.83
CA ARG A 57 -9.21 -33.78 -3.21
C ARG A 57 -9.35 -32.75 -2.09
N ILE A 58 -9.49 -33.20 -0.84
CA ILE A 58 -9.58 -32.33 0.35
C ILE A 58 -8.28 -31.54 0.53
N LYS A 59 -7.10 -32.17 0.37
CA LYS A 59 -5.81 -31.47 0.41
C LYS A 59 -5.61 -30.52 -0.76
N ALA A 60 -6.07 -30.88 -1.96
CA ALA A 60 -6.03 -30.01 -3.12
C ALA A 60 -6.92 -28.76 -2.94
N GLU A 61 -8.14 -28.91 -2.40
CA GLU A 61 -9.05 -27.81 -2.07
C GLU A 61 -8.45 -26.88 -0.99
N ALA A 62 -7.78 -27.43 0.03
CA ALA A 62 -7.08 -26.66 1.06
C ALA A 62 -5.85 -25.89 0.52
N ALA A 63 -5.13 -26.47 -0.45
CA ALA A 63 -4.00 -25.80 -1.11
C ALA A 63 -4.47 -24.69 -2.07
N MET A 64 -5.62 -24.86 -2.71
CA MET A 64 -6.21 -23.88 -3.62
C MET A 64 -6.82 -22.68 -2.89
N LYS A 65 -7.40 -22.87 -1.70
CA LYS A 65 -7.93 -21.77 -0.85
C LYS A 65 -6.87 -20.74 -0.44
N ASN A 66 -5.62 -21.14 -0.34
CA ASN A 66 -4.50 -20.22 -0.06
C ASN A 66 -4.04 -19.41 -1.28
N THR A 67 -4.48 -19.79 -2.48
CA THR A 67 -4.10 -19.14 -3.74
C THR A 67 -5.16 -18.13 -4.19
N GLU A 68 -6.46 -18.42 -4.01
CA GLU A 68 -7.55 -17.45 -4.24
C GLU A 68 -7.43 -16.22 -3.34
N ASN A 69 -7.22 -16.42 -2.03
CA ASN A 69 -7.06 -15.33 -1.07
C ASN A 69 -5.90 -14.38 -1.42
N LYS A 70 -4.81 -14.90 -2.02
CA LYS A 70 -3.64 -14.10 -2.41
C LYS A 70 -3.85 -13.31 -3.70
N MET A 71 -4.62 -13.86 -4.64
CA MET A 71 -4.88 -13.19 -5.93
C MET A 71 -5.93 -12.09 -5.79
N GLU A 72 -6.95 -12.31 -4.95
CA GLU A 72 -8.01 -11.34 -4.64
C GLU A 72 -7.49 -10.20 -3.75
N GLN A 73 -6.62 -10.50 -2.77
CA GLN A 73 -5.89 -9.46 -2.02
C GLN A 73 -5.02 -8.59 -2.91
N SER A 74 -4.43 -9.15 -3.97
CA SER A 74 -3.52 -8.39 -4.84
C SER A 74 -4.28 -7.35 -5.67
N ALA A 75 -5.44 -7.72 -6.21
CA ALA A 75 -6.32 -6.80 -6.93
C ALA A 75 -6.95 -5.76 -5.98
N ALA A 76 -7.44 -6.19 -4.82
CA ALA A 76 -8.01 -5.28 -3.81
C ALA A 76 -6.97 -4.28 -3.26
N ASN A 77 -5.74 -4.72 -2.99
CA ASN A 77 -4.69 -3.84 -2.48
C ASN A 77 -4.20 -2.85 -3.54
N ALA A 78 -4.18 -3.22 -4.82
CA ALA A 78 -3.84 -2.32 -5.91
C ALA A 78 -4.88 -1.19 -6.04
N GLU A 79 -6.17 -1.52 -5.96
CA GLU A 79 -7.26 -0.55 -6.00
C GLU A 79 -7.23 0.38 -4.77
N VAL A 80 -7.04 -0.17 -3.57
CA VAL A 80 -6.92 0.62 -2.33
C VAL A 80 -5.73 1.58 -2.39
N SER A 81 -4.58 1.11 -2.88
CA SER A 81 -3.38 1.94 -3.02
C SER A 81 -3.58 3.08 -4.03
N ALA A 82 -4.23 2.79 -5.17
CA ALA A 82 -4.56 3.80 -6.17
C ALA A 82 -5.54 4.86 -5.61
N LYS A 83 -6.59 4.44 -4.89
CA LYS A 83 -7.53 5.34 -4.22
C LYS A 83 -6.86 6.19 -3.15
N GLN A 84 -5.99 5.60 -2.33
CA GLN A 84 -5.24 6.33 -1.31
C GLN A 84 -4.30 7.37 -1.93
N ALA A 85 -3.57 7.01 -2.99
CA ALA A 85 -2.73 7.96 -3.71
C ALA A 85 -3.55 9.12 -4.30
N ALA A 86 -4.70 8.83 -4.90
CA ALA A 86 -5.60 9.85 -5.42
C ALA A 86 -6.16 10.77 -4.32
N ASN A 87 -6.56 10.19 -3.18
CA ASN A 87 -7.06 10.96 -2.04
C ASN A 87 -5.98 11.84 -1.40
N ASN A 88 -4.75 11.33 -1.27
CA ASN A 88 -3.62 12.11 -0.76
C ASN A 88 -3.26 13.27 -1.71
N ALA A 89 -3.27 13.01 -3.02
CA ALA A 89 -3.04 14.05 -4.03
C ALA A 89 -4.14 15.12 -3.98
N LYS A 90 -5.40 14.71 -3.83
CA LYS A 90 -6.51 15.64 -3.64
C LYS A 90 -6.34 16.47 -2.36
N GLY A 91 -6.01 15.82 -1.24
CA GLY A 91 -5.75 16.51 0.03
C GLY A 91 -4.64 17.55 -0.08
N ALA A 92 -3.54 17.22 -0.76
CA ALA A 92 -2.44 18.16 -0.99
C ALA A 92 -2.85 19.38 -1.84
N ILE A 93 -3.73 19.20 -2.83
CA ILE A 93 -4.27 20.32 -3.63
C ILE A 93 -5.21 21.19 -2.78
N ASP A 94 -6.07 20.56 -1.98
CA ASP A 94 -6.98 21.26 -1.08
C ASP A 94 -6.16 22.08 -0.05
N ASP A 95 -5.11 21.50 0.55
CA ASP A 95 -4.19 22.17 1.48
C ASP A 95 -3.42 23.34 0.84
N ALA A 96 -2.95 23.18 -0.40
CA ALA A 96 -2.28 24.25 -1.14
C ALA A 96 -3.24 25.42 -1.41
N THR A 97 -4.51 25.12 -1.71
CA THR A 97 -5.55 26.13 -1.93
C THR A 97 -5.88 26.88 -0.65
N ILE A 98 -6.01 26.17 0.48
CA ILE A 98 -6.18 26.77 1.81
C ILE A 98 -5.02 27.71 2.12
N THR A 99 -3.78 27.24 1.95
CA THR A 99 -2.57 28.03 2.18
C THR A 99 -2.57 29.32 1.37
N ALA A 100 -2.89 29.24 0.08
CA ALA A 100 -2.97 30.40 -0.80
C ALA A 100 -4.06 31.39 -0.36
N LYS A 101 -5.24 30.90 0.06
CA LYS A 101 -6.33 31.76 0.54
C LYS A 101 -5.99 32.44 1.87
N VAL A 102 -5.39 31.71 2.82
CA VAL A 102 -4.92 32.29 4.09
C VAL A 102 -3.89 33.39 3.82
N ASN A 103 -2.87 33.11 2.99
CA ASN A 103 -1.87 34.11 2.63
C ASN A 103 -2.49 35.35 1.96
N ALA A 104 -3.45 35.15 1.06
CA ALA A 104 -4.16 36.26 0.41
C ALA A 104 -4.97 37.09 1.40
N ASP A 105 -5.66 36.46 2.34
CA ASP A 105 -6.48 37.15 3.33
C ASP A 105 -5.62 37.89 4.37
N LEU A 106 -4.48 37.32 4.77
CA LEU A 106 -3.48 38.02 5.59
C LEU A 106 -2.87 39.23 4.85
N ALA A 107 -2.59 39.10 3.55
CA ALA A 107 -2.02 40.16 2.74
C ALA A 107 -3.01 41.31 2.47
N LYS A 108 -4.32 41.07 2.57
CA LYS A 108 -5.35 42.12 2.49
C LYS A 108 -5.49 42.91 3.80
N ASP A 109 -5.00 42.36 4.90
CA ASP A 109 -5.13 43.00 6.19
C ASP A 109 -4.04 44.08 6.37
N PRO A 110 -4.41 45.34 6.63
CA PRO A 110 -3.43 46.43 6.72
C PRO A 110 -2.45 46.26 7.87
N ASP A 111 -2.83 45.58 8.97
CA ASP A 111 -1.98 45.38 10.14
C ASP A 111 -1.02 44.19 9.97
N LEU A 112 -1.33 43.27 9.04
CA LEU A 112 -0.59 42.01 8.86
C LEU A 112 0.17 41.93 7.53
N SER A 113 -0.25 42.68 6.51
CA SER A 113 0.33 42.67 5.15
C SER A 113 1.83 42.99 5.10
N ALA A 114 2.33 43.80 6.05
CA ALA A 114 3.75 44.12 6.15
C ALA A 114 4.57 43.06 6.91
N LEU A 115 3.90 42.12 7.59
CA LEU A 115 4.54 41.11 8.43
C LEU A 115 5.00 39.92 7.58
N LYS A 116 6.16 39.36 7.94
CA LYS A 116 6.68 38.15 7.31
C LYS A 116 6.10 36.91 8.00
N ILE A 117 4.81 36.65 7.73
CA ILE A 117 4.11 35.46 8.22
C ILE A 117 4.26 34.34 7.18
N ASN A 118 4.77 33.19 7.62
CA ASN A 118 4.76 31.94 6.87
C ASN A 118 3.51 31.15 7.24
N VAL A 119 2.89 30.54 6.23
CA VAL A 119 1.67 29.74 6.37
C VAL A 119 1.93 28.37 5.77
N ASP A 120 1.78 27.33 6.58
CA ASP A 120 1.86 25.93 6.16
C ASP A 120 0.53 25.25 6.47
N THR A 121 0.02 24.45 5.53
CA THR A 121 -1.23 23.68 5.74
C THR A 121 -1.00 22.20 5.49
N VAL A 122 -1.47 21.36 6.41
CA VAL A 122 -1.43 19.90 6.29
C VAL A 122 -2.74 19.31 6.80
N ASN A 123 -3.47 18.60 5.94
CA ASN A 123 -4.79 18.03 6.22
C ASN A 123 -5.75 19.06 6.84
N GLY A 124 -5.82 20.26 6.26
CA GLY A 124 -6.63 21.39 6.74
C GLY A 124 -6.18 22.00 8.07
N LYS A 125 -5.04 21.58 8.63
CA LYS A 125 -4.45 22.20 9.82
C LYS A 125 -3.44 23.25 9.38
N VAL A 126 -3.74 24.51 9.69
CA VAL A 126 -2.89 25.65 9.33
C VAL A 126 -1.91 25.93 10.47
N THR A 127 -0.65 26.13 10.15
CA THR A 127 0.37 26.64 11.07
C THR A 127 0.82 28.03 10.62
N LEU A 128 0.83 28.98 11.55
CA LEU A 128 1.28 30.35 11.34
C LEU A 128 2.61 30.56 12.05
N ASN A 129 3.65 30.95 11.32
CA ASN A 129 4.99 31.17 11.86
C ASN A 129 5.53 32.54 11.45
N GLY A 130 6.36 33.15 12.31
CA GLY A 130 6.98 34.45 12.03
C GLY A 130 6.83 35.44 13.19
N PRO A 131 7.33 36.68 13.02
CA PRO A 131 7.20 37.72 14.02
C PRO A 131 5.81 38.37 13.98
N ALA A 132 5.28 38.69 15.15
CA ALA A 132 4.13 39.57 15.32
C ALA A 132 4.51 40.77 16.21
N PRO A 133 4.14 42.00 15.84
CA PRO A 133 4.48 43.18 16.62
C PRO A 133 3.73 43.23 17.95
N THR A 134 2.51 42.69 18.02
CA THR A 134 1.68 42.71 19.24
C THR A 134 0.90 41.40 19.38
N THR A 135 0.40 41.13 20.59
CA THR A 135 -0.56 40.04 20.83
C THR A 135 -1.82 40.20 19.99
N VAL A 136 -2.29 41.43 19.80
CA VAL A 136 -3.45 41.75 18.95
C VAL A 136 -3.20 41.33 17.50
N ALA A 137 -2.03 41.63 16.93
CA ALA A 137 -1.69 41.22 15.57
C ALA A 137 -1.62 39.68 15.45
N ARG A 138 -1.04 39.00 16.45
CA ARG A 138 -1.01 37.54 16.52
C ARG A 138 -2.42 36.94 16.52
N ASP A 139 -3.30 37.45 17.37
CA ASP A 139 -4.66 36.92 17.55
C ASP A 139 -5.55 37.23 16.31
N ARG A 140 -5.31 38.38 15.67
CA ARG A 140 -5.93 38.75 14.39
C ARG A 140 -5.55 37.81 13.26
N ALA A 141 -4.27 37.46 13.13
CA ALA A 141 -3.80 36.50 12.13
C ALA A 141 -4.46 35.13 12.29
N GLU A 142 -4.62 34.65 13.53
CA GLU A 142 -5.34 33.41 13.82
C GLU A 142 -6.82 33.48 13.45
N THR A 143 -7.48 34.61 13.74
CA THR A 143 -8.88 34.82 13.39
C THR A 143 -9.10 34.77 11.87
N ILE A 144 -8.21 35.41 11.10
CA ILE A 144 -8.26 35.39 9.64
C ILE A 144 -8.04 33.97 9.11
N ALA A 145 -7.04 33.26 9.63
CA ALA A 145 -6.78 31.88 9.23
C ALA A 145 -7.97 30.96 9.52
N LYS A 146 -8.63 31.10 10.67
CA LYS A 146 -9.82 30.31 11.03
C LYS A 146 -11.04 30.59 10.13
N ALA A 147 -11.12 31.78 9.52
CA ALA A 147 -12.22 32.15 8.65
C ALA A 147 -12.10 31.57 7.22
N VAL A 148 -11.00 30.88 6.91
CA VAL A 148 -10.80 30.25 5.61
C VAL A 148 -11.52 28.90 5.54
N ASP A 149 -12.33 28.71 4.50
CA ASP A 149 -13.02 27.44 4.25
C ASP A 149 -12.04 26.28 4.13
N GLY A 150 -12.36 25.15 4.78
CA GLY A 150 -11.51 23.96 4.81
C GLY A 150 -10.49 23.94 5.95
N VAL A 151 -10.33 25.04 6.69
CA VAL A 151 -9.49 25.06 7.91
C VAL A 151 -10.20 24.30 9.03
N THR A 152 -9.53 23.28 9.57
CA THR A 152 -10.03 22.46 10.68
C THR A 152 -9.38 22.81 12.02
N ALA A 153 -8.15 23.32 11.98
CA ALA A 153 -7.43 23.78 13.15
C ALA A 153 -6.39 24.82 12.75
N VAL A 154 -6.06 25.71 13.68
CA VAL A 154 -4.98 26.69 13.52
C VAL A 154 -4.00 26.53 14.69
N ASN A 155 -2.73 26.34 14.35
CA ASN A 155 -1.61 26.34 15.27
C ASN A 155 -0.86 27.67 15.11
N ASN A 156 -1.13 28.61 16.02
CA ASN A 156 -0.54 29.94 15.99
C ASN A 156 0.80 29.96 16.73
N GLN A 157 1.90 30.01 15.97
CA GLN A 157 3.27 30.01 16.49
C GLN A 157 3.96 31.36 16.23
N LEU A 158 3.20 32.45 16.08
CA LEU A 158 3.77 33.77 15.90
C LEU A 158 4.42 34.26 17.20
N VAL A 159 5.63 34.80 17.08
CA VAL A 159 6.43 35.29 18.20
C VAL A 159 6.16 36.78 18.38
N VAL A 160 5.55 37.14 19.51
CA VAL A 160 5.31 38.54 19.87
C VAL A 160 6.63 39.16 20.31
N SER A 161 7.06 40.22 19.61
CA SER A 161 8.33 40.91 19.90
C SER A 161 8.16 42.15 20.78
N ALA A 162 6.93 42.61 21.01
CA ALA A 162 6.67 43.70 21.94
C ALA A 162 6.57 43.21 23.39
N SER A 163 7.34 43.84 24.25
CA SER A 163 7.17 43.90 25.70
C SER A 163 6.50 45.21 26.07
#